data_AF-A0A3S3JKH5-F1
#
_entry.id   AF-A0A3S3JKH5-F1
#
_cell.length_a   1.000
_cell.length_b   1.000
_cell.length_c   1.000
_cell.angle_alpha   90.00
_cell.angle_beta   90.00
_cell.angle_gamma   90.00
#
_symmetry.space_group_name_H-M   'P 1'
#
loop_
_entity.id
_entity.type
_entity.pdbx_description
1 polymer ?
#
loop_
_entity_poly.entity_id
_entity_poly.type
_entity_poly.pdbx_seq_one_letter_code
_entity_poly.pdbx_strand_id
1 'polypeptide(L)' 'MPFQLIPFLIQLIVGIGLQALGYLLMPKSKSDKSPEVTDMEDPTAEGGRPIPVVFGEMEVTGVNIIYFGEKHTATRDIKA' A
#
# COMPACT_ATOMS: atom_id res chain seq x y z
N MET A 1 -52.07 -21.95 15.94
CA MET A 1 -51.29 -21.22 16.95
C MET A 1 -50.37 -20.19 16.27
N PRO A 2 -50.91 -19.09 15.72
CA PRO A 2 -50.14 -18.06 14.99
C PRO A 2 -49.17 -17.23 15.86
N PHE A 3 -49.19 -17.45 17.18
CA PHE A 3 -48.36 -16.75 18.16
C PHE A 3 -46.84 -16.98 17.99
N GLN A 4 -46.42 -18.06 17.32
CA GLN A 4 -45.00 -18.39 17.11
C GLN A 4 -44.38 -17.70 15.88
N LEU A 5 -45.19 -17.11 15.00
CA LEU A 5 -44.69 -16.45 13.78
C LEU A 5 -44.03 -15.10 14.08
N ILE A 6 -44.58 -14.36 15.05
CA ILE A 6 -44.04 -13.07 15.50
C ILE A 6 -42.61 -13.23 16.07
N PRO A 7 -42.34 -14.12 17.05
CA PRO A 7 -40.97 -14.32 17.55
C PRO A 7 -40.02 -14.87 16.48
N PHE A 8 -40.51 -15.72 15.57
CA PHE A 8 -39.70 -16.24 14.47
C PHE A 8 -39.24 -15.13 13.51
N LEU A 9 -40.12 -14.22 13.11
CA LEU A 9 -39.78 -13.08 12.25
C LEU A 9 -38.80 -12.12 12.94
N ILE A 10 -38.96 -11.90 14.24
CA ILE A 10 -38.02 -11.08 15.03
C ILE A 10 -36.61 -11.71 15.01
N GLN A 11 -36.50 -13.02 15.25
CA GLN A 11 -35.21 -13.73 15.21
C GLN A 11 -34.56 -13.70 13.82
N LEU A 12 -35.36 -13.84 12.76
CA LEU A 12 -34.88 -13.78 11.38
C LEU A 12 -34.29 -12.40 11.05
N ILE A 13 -34.98 -11.33 11.45
CA ILE A 13 -34.51 -9.95 11.25
C ILE A 13 -33.20 -9.70 12.01
N VAL A 14 -33.10 -10.19 13.24
CA VAL A 14 -31.87 -10.08 14.05
C VAL A 14 -30.71 -10.83 13.40
N GLY A 15 -30.94 -12.04 12.90
CA GLY A 15 -29.90 -12.83 12.22
C GLY A 15 -29.39 -12.18 10.93
N ILE A 16 -30.28 -11.61 10.12
CA ILE A 16 -29.91 -10.86 8.91
C ILE A 16 -29.14 -9.58 9.29
N GLY A 17 -29.59 -8.88 10.34
CA GLY A 17 -28.91 -7.70 10.86
C GLY A 17 -27.47 -7.99 11.29
N LEU A 18 -27.23 -9.09 11.99
CA LEU A 18 -25.88 -9.52 12.41
C LEU A 18 -24.98 -9.88 11.24
N GLN A 19 -25.51 -10.53 10.20
CA GLN A 19 -24.74 -10.81 8.98
C GLN A 19 -24.34 -9.52 8.24
N ALA A 20 -25.28 -8.58 8.09
CA ALA A 20 -24.99 -7.30 7.46
C ALA A 20 -23.95 -6.49 8.26
N LEU A 21 -24.05 -6.52 9.60
CA LEU A 21 -23.04 -5.91 10.47
C LEU A 21 -21.68 -6.57 10.31
N GLY A 22 -21.60 -7.90 10.22
CA GLY A 22 -20.35 -8.63 9.98
C GLY A 22 -19.71 -8.30 8.64
N TYR A 23 -20.51 -8.17 7.57
CA TYR A 23 -20.03 -7.76 6.25
C TYR A 23 -19.53 -6.29 6.25
N LEU A 24 -20.19 -5.42 7.00
CA LEU A 24 -19.80 -4.01 7.09
C LEU A 24 -18.53 -3.80 7.94
N LEU A 25 -18.36 -4.61 8.98
CA LEU A 25 -17.17 -4.63 9.83
C LEU A 25 -16.02 -5.44 9.22
N MET A 26 -16.25 -6.11 8.09
CA MET A 26 -15.21 -6.80 7.37
C MET A 26 -14.11 -5.79 7.00
N PRO A 27 -12.86 -5.99 7.44
CA PRO A 27 -11.80 -5.03 7.19
C PRO A 27 -11.69 -4.79 5.69
N LYS A 28 -11.70 -3.51 5.28
CA LYS A 28 -11.52 -3.13 3.88
C LYS A 28 -10.25 -3.82 3.37
N SER A 29 -10.37 -4.48 2.21
CA SER A 29 -9.19 -4.91 1.44
C SER A 29 -8.20 -3.75 1.40
N LYS A 30 -6.95 -4.00 1.79
CA LYS A 30 -5.89 -2.98 1.79
C LYS A 30 -5.71 -2.48 0.34
N SER A 31 -6.35 -1.36 0.02
CA SER A 31 -6.09 -0.59 -1.18
C SER A 31 -4.78 0.13 -0.94
N ASP A 32 -3.70 -0.40 -1.49
CA ASP A 32 -2.41 0.24 -1.36
C ASP A 32 -2.34 1.50 -2.24
N LYS A 33 -2.04 2.58 -1.54
CA LYS A 33 -1.21 3.74 -1.93
C LYS A 33 -1.91 4.93 -2.59
N SER A 34 -1.84 6.02 -1.82
CA SER A 34 -2.01 7.41 -2.20
C SER A 34 -1.11 7.78 -3.38
N PRO A 35 -1.54 8.70 -4.27
CA PRO A 35 -0.62 9.32 -5.22
C PRO A 35 0.37 10.17 -4.40
N GLU A 36 1.59 9.66 -4.20
CA GLU A 36 2.69 10.50 -3.74
C GLU A 36 3.05 11.46 -4.87
N VAL A 37 3.30 12.71 -4.44
CA VAL A 37 3.69 13.91 -5.18
C VAL A 37 4.32 13.63 -6.55
N THR A 38 3.67 14.19 -7.57
CA THR A 38 4.07 14.28 -8.97
C THR A 38 5.58 14.40 -9.16
N ASP A 39 6.11 13.40 -9.86
CA ASP A 39 7.34 13.38 -10.66
C ASP A 39 8.20 14.65 -10.59
N MET A 40 9.20 14.63 -9.71
CA MET A 40 10.42 15.40 -9.96
C MET A 40 11.28 14.54 -10.88
N GLU A 41 11.51 15.01 -12.12
CA GLU A 41 12.29 14.30 -13.15
C GLU A 41 13.78 14.08 -12.76
N ASP A 42 14.24 14.75 -11.71
CA ASP A 42 15.59 14.62 -11.19
C ASP A 42 15.64 13.81 -9.87
N PRO A 43 16.60 12.88 -9.72
CA PRO A 43 16.76 12.13 -8.49
C PRO A 43 17.30 13.03 -7.37
N THR A 44 16.41 13.54 -6.52
CA THR A 44 16.79 14.31 -5.33
C THR A 44 16.97 13.37 -4.13
N ALA A 45 18.15 13.43 -3.48
CA ALA A 45 18.44 12.71 -2.26
C ALA A 45 17.78 13.40 -1.05
N GLU A 46 16.45 13.38 -1.00
CA GLU A 46 15.72 13.89 0.16
C GLU A 46 15.79 12.88 1.31
N GLY A 47 16.48 13.27 2.39
CA GLY A 47 16.59 12.52 3.64
C GLY A 47 15.25 12.51 4.37
N GLY A 48 14.31 11.68 3.92
CA GLY A 48 12.98 11.59 4.50
C GLY A 48 11.94 10.87 3.65
N ARG A 49 12.21 10.60 2.37
CA ARG A 49 11.27 9.82 1.55
C ARG A 49 11.06 8.43 2.16
N PRO A 50 9.80 8.00 2.36
CA PRO A 50 9.53 6.65 2.82
C PRO A 50 10.10 5.65 1.82
N ILE A 51 10.79 4.62 2.33
CA ILE A 51 11.28 3.52 1.50
C ILE A 51 10.05 2.67 1.14
N PRO A 52 9.69 2.53 -0.14
CA PRO A 52 8.55 1.72 -0.52
C PRO A 52 8.86 0.24 -0.26
N VAL A 53 8.30 -0.31 0.81
CA VAL A 53 8.33 -1.75 1.07
C VAL A 53 7.14 -2.37 0.37
N VAL A 54 7.38 -2.94 -0.81
CA VAL A 54 6.35 -3.61 -1.61
C VAL A 54 6.20 -5.04 -1.10
N PHE A 55 4.95 -5.43 -0.82
CA PHE A 55 4.58 -6.82 -0.59
C PHE A 55 3.82 -7.34 -1.82
N GLY A 56 4.55 -7.95 -2.77
CA GLY A 56 4.01 -8.42 -4.06
C GLY A 56 4.82 -7.92 -5.26
N GLU A 57 4.32 -8.16 -6.48
CA GLU A 57 4.91 -7.61 -7.71
C GLU A 57 4.24 -6.25 -8.02
N MET A 58 5.03 -5.19 -8.05
CA MET A 58 4.58 -3.82 -8.32
C MET A 58 5.70 -3.07 -9.04
N GLU A 59 5.35 -2.31 -10.07
CA GLU A 59 6.28 -1.41 -10.74
C GLU A 59 6.54 -0.20 -9.83
N VAL A 60 7.81 0.02 -9.47
CA VAL A 60 8.23 1.15 -8.64
C VAL A 60 8.90 2.18 -9.54
N THR A 61 8.17 3.26 -9.83
CA THR A 61 8.62 4.33 -10.74
C THR A 61 9.49 5.39 -10.05
N GLY A 62 9.50 5.43 -8.72
CA GLY A 62 10.27 6.41 -7.93
C GLY A 62 11.28 5.74 -7.01
N VAL A 63 12.50 5.51 -7.48
CA VAL A 63 13.61 5.03 -6.66
C VAL A 63 14.42 6.20 -6.08
N ASN A 64 14.70 6.16 -4.78
CA ASN A 64 15.58 7.14 -4.13
C ASN A 64 17.04 6.71 -4.31
N ILE A 65 17.92 7.61 -4.76
CA ILE A 65 19.36 7.32 -4.90
C ILE A 65 20.02 7.41 -3.53
N ILE A 66 20.36 6.26 -2.95
CA ILE A 66 20.95 6.15 -1.60
C ILE A 66 22.41 6.63 -1.56
N TYR A 67 23.12 6.56 -2.68
CA TYR A 67 24.52 6.96 -2.79
C TYR A 67 24.87 7.49 -4.19
N PHE A 68 25.48 8.66 -4.24
CA PHE A 68 26.12 9.22 -5.42
C PHE A 68 27.58 9.53 -5.05
N GLY A 69 28.53 8.88 -5.73
CA GLY A 69 29.96 8.98 -5.42
C GLY A 69 30.68 10.08 -6.21
N GLU A 70 31.77 10.61 -5.65
CA GLU A 70 32.63 11.55 -6.36
C GLU A 70 33.44 10.87 -7.48
N LYS A 71 33.74 11.63 -8.53
CA LYS A 71 34.52 11.13 -9.68
C LYS A 71 35.99 10.98 -9.29
N HIS A 72 36.56 9.80 -9.49
CA HIS A 72 37.99 9.54 -9.30
C HIS A 72 38.71 9.38 -10.64
N THR A 73 39.86 10.03 -10.80
CA THR A 73 40.73 9.89 -11.98
C THR A 73 42.01 9.17 -11.61
N ALA A 74 42.40 8.14 -12.37
CA ALA A 74 43.63 7.40 -12.17
C ALA A 74 44.50 7.48 -13.42
N THR A 75 45.76 7.88 -13.26
CA THR A 75 46.76 7.89 -14.33
C THR A 75 47.49 6.55 -14.36
N ARG A 76 47.75 6.02 -15.55
CA ARG A 76 48.56 4.81 -15.76
C ARG A 76 49.59 5.07 -16.84
N ASP A 77 50.82 4.63 -16.59
CA ASP A 77 51.89 4.70 -17.57
C ASP A 77 51.76 3.55 -18.57
N ILE A 78 51.63 3.92 -19.85
CA ILE A 78 51.62 2.99 -20.97
C ILE A 78 53.01 3.05 -21.61
N LYS A 79 53.71 1.92 -21.65
CA LYS A 79 54.99 1.80 -22.34
C LYS A 79 54.76 1.79 -23.85
N ALA A 80 55.46 2.66 -24.57
CA ALA A 80 55.52 2.67 -26.02
C ALA A 80 56.31 1.47 -26.56
#